data_AF-A0A2N0ZB54-F1
#
_entry.id   AF-A0A2N0ZB54-F1
#
_cell.length_a   1.000
_cell.length_b   1.000
_cell.length_c   1.000
_cell.angle_alpha   90.00
_cell.angle_beta   90.00
_cell.angle_gamma   90.00
#
_symmetry.space_group_name_H-M   'P 1'
#
loop_
_entity.id
_entity.type
_entity.pdbx_description
1 polymer ?
#
loop_
_entity_poly.entity_id
_entity_poly.type
_entity_poly.pdbx_seq_one_letter_code
_entity_poly.pdbx_strand_id
1 'polypeptide(L)'
;MNEVKHDNLLKNLSLFHQYLKKYIVQEKLEKYIKKFPTFSEVYASYRSDSVKDDTSIIVTKTLVHGVEEGLITEYDLDELLFLIFEDSLFNSHLYKLTSSSFDYINSDFAKSLFKSWRIPTEHRILNNINKEISKDFVICGYRVEDNLEGLESVRLLLLDSTPLEFYYKNEGNKDAIFPTIVEIDFRRKLLHIRLKDVDNIADANEKRSTMSGRIANTLNFISSFNPKIQFEEIKNFKSSLYHLEEHLLSQKRDLAYSKLEDFNKEIDIFTDKVSKKFNPPSSNEITPKEYISTGVLSIIATTLSGNDIGDVVGIRFRDTQNEKKYAEITIKDTGNMCISTSNLYWLNLSVLQSTKSVEFLKIIPQLDNGSAIVNLEFSLETANVKLHQRTHLEGTDGIRPSQEKYDDVINYLMQFIK
;
A
#
# COMPACT_ATOMS: atom_id res chain seq x y z
N MET A 1 11.21 -38.03 -19.52
CA MET A 1 9.95 -37.27 -19.37
C MET A 1 9.97 -36.32 -18.16
N ASN A 2 10.84 -36.52 -17.16
CA ASN A 2 10.96 -35.65 -15.98
C ASN A 2 11.81 -34.37 -16.21
N GLU A 3 12.93 -34.45 -16.93
CA GLU A 3 13.89 -33.35 -17.10
C GLU A 3 13.29 -32.07 -17.74
N VAL A 4 12.50 -32.24 -18.81
CA VAL A 4 11.80 -31.11 -19.49
C VAL A 4 10.77 -30.43 -18.58
N LYS A 5 10.14 -31.19 -17.66
CA LYS A 5 9.17 -30.64 -16.70
C LYS A 5 9.90 -29.83 -15.62
N HIS A 6 11.10 -30.27 -15.22
CA HIS A 6 11.91 -29.63 -14.18
C HIS A 6 12.52 -28.32 -14.69
N ASP A 7 13.08 -28.31 -15.90
CA ASP A 7 13.60 -27.10 -16.53
C ASP A 7 12.51 -26.03 -16.68
N ASN A 8 11.29 -26.45 -16.99
CA ASN A 8 10.15 -25.54 -17.10
C ASN A 8 9.71 -24.99 -15.73
N LEU A 9 9.69 -25.81 -14.68
CA LEU A 9 9.36 -25.37 -13.32
C LEU A 9 10.40 -24.38 -12.77
N LEU A 10 11.69 -24.69 -12.95
CA LEU A 10 12.79 -23.80 -12.58
C LEU A 10 12.67 -22.45 -13.28
N LYS A 11 12.46 -22.48 -14.62
CA LYS A 11 12.27 -21.28 -15.43
C LYS A 11 11.09 -20.46 -14.93
N ASN A 12 9.94 -21.09 -14.71
CA ASN A 12 8.72 -20.42 -14.25
C ASN A 12 8.87 -19.79 -12.87
N LEU A 13 9.45 -20.50 -11.90
CA LEU A 13 9.71 -19.95 -10.56
C LEU A 13 10.69 -18.79 -10.61
N SER A 14 11.71 -18.85 -11.48
CA SER A 14 12.73 -17.81 -11.59
C SER A 14 12.15 -16.44 -12.02
N LEU A 15 11.00 -16.42 -12.70
CA LEU A 15 10.31 -15.17 -13.07
C LEU A 15 9.79 -14.39 -11.85
N PHE A 16 9.64 -15.04 -10.69
CA PHE A 16 9.24 -14.41 -9.44
C PHE A 16 10.43 -14.05 -8.53
N HIS A 17 11.65 -14.02 -9.06
CA HIS A 17 12.89 -13.76 -8.30
C HIS A 17 12.84 -12.53 -7.39
N GLN A 18 12.06 -11.51 -7.76
CA GLN A 18 11.88 -10.29 -6.98
C GLN A 18 11.09 -10.49 -5.66
N TYR A 19 10.40 -11.62 -5.50
CA TYR A 19 9.60 -12.01 -4.33
C TYR A 19 10.24 -13.18 -3.55
N LEU A 20 11.01 -14.03 -4.22
CA LEU A 20 11.60 -15.25 -3.64
C LEU A 20 12.84 -14.95 -2.76
N LYS A 21 12.59 -14.57 -1.50
CA LYS A 21 13.64 -14.40 -0.48
C LYS A 21 13.66 -15.60 0.46
N LYS A 22 14.86 -16.10 0.80
CA LYS A 22 15.08 -17.31 1.62
C LYS A 22 14.17 -17.34 2.87
N TYR A 23 14.27 -16.31 3.71
CA TYR A 23 13.57 -16.29 4.99
C TYR A 23 12.03 -16.21 4.81
N ILE A 24 11.51 -15.53 3.77
CA ILE A 24 10.05 -15.48 3.50
C ILE A 24 9.58 -16.88 3.15
N VAL A 25 10.26 -17.50 2.18
CA VAL A 25 9.89 -18.83 1.68
C VAL A 25 9.94 -19.86 2.79
N GLN A 26 11.03 -19.86 3.57
CA GLN A 26 11.18 -20.73 4.74
C GLN A 26 10.05 -20.53 5.75
N GLU A 27 9.77 -19.29 6.15
CA GLU A 27 8.70 -18.99 7.10
C GLU A 27 7.33 -19.49 6.62
N LYS A 28 7.00 -19.28 5.35
CA LYS A 28 5.72 -19.72 4.77
C LYS A 28 5.62 -21.24 4.69
N LEU A 29 6.71 -21.91 4.29
CA LEU A 29 6.78 -23.38 4.29
C LEU A 29 6.62 -23.97 5.70
N GLU A 30 7.25 -23.38 6.71
CA GLU A 30 7.24 -23.90 8.08
C GLU A 30 5.92 -23.59 8.82
N LYS A 31 5.46 -22.33 8.79
CA LYS A 31 4.32 -21.88 9.62
C LYS A 31 2.95 -22.12 8.99
N TYR A 32 2.85 -21.96 7.66
CA TYR A 32 1.56 -21.95 6.96
C TYR A 32 1.32 -23.27 6.21
N ILE A 33 2.25 -23.66 5.34
CA ILE A 33 2.13 -24.90 4.54
C ILE A 33 2.48 -26.14 5.38
N LYS A 34 3.34 -25.96 6.39
CA LYS A 34 3.82 -27.00 7.32
C LYS A 34 4.47 -28.19 6.59
N LYS A 35 5.29 -27.89 5.57
CA LYS A 35 6.04 -28.87 4.76
C LYS A 35 7.48 -28.43 4.55
N PHE A 36 8.30 -29.34 4.05
CA PHE A 36 9.72 -29.13 3.72
C PHE A 36 10.58 -28.58 4.90
N PRO A 37 10.59 -29.25 6.07
CA PRO A 37 11.32 -28.78 7.25
C PRO A 37 12.84 -28.69 7.04
N THR A 38 13.39 -29.43 6.08
CA THR A 38 14.81 -29.44 5.72
C THR A 38 15.20 -28.35 4.71
N PHE A 39 14.30 -27.42 4.37
CA PHE A 39 14.54 -26.35 3.39
C PHE A 39 15.87 -25.62 3.62
N SER A 40 16.18 -25.28 4.88
CA SER A 40 17.40 -24.54 5.22
C SER A 40 18.68 -25.31 4.95
N GLU A 41 18.65 -26.63 5.14
CA GLU A 41 19.80 -27.53 4.92
C GLU A 41 20.08 -27.68 3.42
N VAL A 42 19.03 -27.93 2.63
CA VAL A 42 19.10 -28.01 1.15
C VAL A 42 19.51 -26.67 0.54
N TYR A 43 18.97 -25.55 1.06
CA TYR A 43 19.39 -24.22 0.62
C TYR A 43 20.90 -24.02 0.83
N ALA A 44 21.42 -24.46 1.98
CA ALA A 44 22.83 -24.30 2.32
C ALA A 44 23.75 -25.11 1.37
N SER A 45 23.35 -26.33 0.99
CA SER A 45 24.12 -27.15 0.03
C SER A 45 24.17 -26.50 -1.36
N TYR A 46 23.06 -25.98 -1.88
CA TYR A 46 23.10 -25.24 -3.14
C TYR A 46 23.91 -23.95 -3.05
N ARG A 47 23.91 -23.26 -1.91
CA ARG A 47 24.71 -22.04 -1.71
C ARG A 47 26.21 -22.32 -1.67
N SER A 48 26.64 -23.45 -1.09
CA SER A 48 28.04 -23.85 -1.11
C SER A 48 28.51 -24.21 -2.51
N ASP A 49 27.64 -24.85 -3.31
CA ASP A 49 27.99 -25.35 -4.64
C ASP A 49 27.96 -24.25 -5.72
N SER A 50 27.25 -23.13 -5.48
CA SER A 50 27.04 -22.05 -6.46
C SER A 50 27.18 -20.66 -5.83
N VAL A 51 28.39 -20.32 -5.36
CA VAL A 51 28.69 -19.07 -4.64
C VAL A 51 28.32 -17.78 -5.41
N LYS A 52 28.31 -17.85 -6.76
CA LYS A 52 27.99 -16.71 -7.64
C LYS A 52 26.50 -16.52 -7.91
N ASP A 53 25.65 -17.50 -7.59
CA ASP A 53 24.22 -17.41 -7.88
C ASP A 53 23.54 -16.39 -6.96
N ASP A 54 22.54 -15.67 -7.50
CA ASP A 54 21.68 -14.83 -6.69
C ASP A 54 20.86 -15.70 -5.71
N THR A 55 20.52 -15.13 -4.56
CA THR A 55 19.69 -15.75 -3.51
C THR A 55 18.40 -16.31 -4.09
N SER A 56 17.75 -15.57 -5.01
CA SER A 56 16.49 -15.95 -5.63
C SER A 56 16.61 -17.23 -6.48
N ILE A 57 17.72 -17.40 -7.20
CA ILE A 57 18.02 -18.59 -8.00
C ILE A 57 18.23 -19.80 -7.09
N ILE A 58 18.96 -19.62 -5.98
CA ILE A 58 19.21 -20.70 -5.02
C ILE A 58 17.91 -21.13 -4.34
N VAL A 59 17.05 -20.17 -3.95
CA VAL A 59 15.70 -20.47 -3.44
C VAL A 59 14.91 -21.28 -4.48
N THR A 60 14.94 -20.86 -5.74
CA THR A 60 14.23 -21.54 -6.84
C THR A 60 14.73 -22.99 -7.01
N LYS A 61 16.05 -23.21 -7.05
CA LYS A 61 16.65 -24.55 -7.10
C LYS A 61 16.25 -25.41 -5.90
N THR A 62 16.25 -24.83 -4.70
CA THR A 62 15.83 -25.50 -3.46
C THR A 62 14.37 -25.94 -3.52
N LEU A 63 13.48 -25.09 -4.04
CA LEU A 63 12.06 -25.42 -4.21
C LEU A 63 11.83 -26.51 -5.25
N VAL A 64 12.57 -26.48 -6.37
CA VAL A 64 12.51 -27.53 -7.40
C VAL A 64 12.94 -28.88 -6.79
N HIS A 65 14.05 -28.91 -6.04
CA HIS A 65 14.48 -30.11 -5.32
C HIS A 65 13.40 -30.63 -4.37
N GLY A 66 12.71 -29.75 -3.64
CA GLY A 66 11.60 -30.13 -2.77
C GLY A 66 10.44 -30.83 -3.52
N VAL A 67 10.18 -30.46 -4.77
CA VAL A 67 9.19 -31.13 -5.62
C VAL A 67 9.72 -32.48 -6.12
N GLU A 68 10.99 -32.54 -6.53
CA GLU A 68 11.64 -33.76 -7.02
C GLU A 68 11.66 -34.87 -5.98
N GLU A 69 11.99 -34.52 -4.73
CA GLU A 69 12.01 -35.45 -3.60
C GLU A 69 10.63 -35.68 -2.96
N GLY A 70 9.57 -35.10 -3.52
CA GLY A 70 8.19 -35.25 -3.02
C GLY A 70 7.93 -34.63 -1.65
N LEU A 71 8.78 -33.69 -1.21
CA LEU A 71 8.63 -32.95 0.06
C LEU A 71 7.52 -31.89 -0.03
N ILE A 72 7.29 -31.38 -1.23
CA ILE A 72 6.21 -30.45 -1.60
C ILE A 72 5.69 -30.80 -3.00
N THR A 73 4.50 -30.30 -3.32
CA THR A 73 3.85 -30.47 -4.63
C THR A 73 3.80 -29.14 -5.39
N GLU A 74 3.47 -29.17 -6.68
CA GLU A 74 3.20 -27.95 -7.46
C GLU A 74 2.05 -27.12 -6.86
N TYR A 75 1.04 -27.78 -6.28
CA TYR A 75 -0.04 -27.10 -5.57
C TYR A 75 0.48 -26.34 -4.35
N ASP A 76 1.39 -26.96 -3.57
CA ASP A 76 2.03 -26.30 -2.42
C ASP A 76 2.88 -25.10 -2.88
N LEU A 77 3.48 -25.15 -4.07
CA LEU A 77 4.22 -24.02 -4.65
C LEU A 77 3.29 -22.87 -5.07
N ASP A 78 2.14 -23.17 -5.67
CA ASP A 78 1.15 -22.15 -6.00
C ASP A 78 0.59 -21.48 -4.73
N GLU A 79 0.29 -22.25 -3.69
CA GLU A 79 -0.11 -21.72 -2.38
C GLU A 79 1.00 -20.87 -1.74
N LEU A 80 2.26 -21.32 -1.81
CA LEU A 80 3.42 -20.57 -1.33
C LEU A 80 3.54 -19.21 -2.03
N LEU A 81 3.44 -19.19 -3.36
CA LEU A 81 3.50 -17.96 -4.13
C LEU A 81 2.34 -17.03 -3.77
N PHE A 82 1.12 -17.54 -3.61
CA PHE A 82 -0.03 -16.76 -3.17
C PHE A 82 0.25 -16.06 -1.83
N LEU A 83 0.69 -16.82 -0.82
CA LEU A 83 1.03 -16.30 0.51
C LEU A 83 2.15 -15.25 0.46
N ILE A 84 3.15 -15.44 -0.40
CA ILE A 84 4.25 -14.48 -0.59
C ILE A 84 3.73 -13.18 -1.20
N PHE A 85 2.82 -13.25 -2.18
CA PHE A 85 2.26 -12.06 -2.83
C PHE A 85 1.34 -11.26 -1.90
N GLU A 86 0.54 -11.93 -1.07
CA GLU A 86 -0.27 -11.28 -0.03
C GLU A 86 0.59 -10.44 0.92
N ASP A 87 1.77 -10.95 1.28
CA ASP A 87 2.73 -10.26 2.16
C ASP A 87 3.73 -9.36 1.42
N SER A 88 3.54 -9.15 0.12
CA SER A 88 4.44 -8.33 -0.70
C SER A 88 3.75 -7.15 -1.37
N LEU A 89 2.48 -7.29 -1.77
CA LEU A 89 1.78 -6.30 -2.59
C LEU A 89 1.01 -5.32 -1.69
N PHE A 90 1.72 -4.45 -0.98
CA PHE A 90 1.11 -3.51 -0.01
C PHE A 90 0.91 -2.09 -0.53
N ASN A 91 1.14 -1.82 -1.81
CA ASN A 91 0.70 -0.58 -2.46
C ASN A 91 -0.71 -0.81 -3.04
N SER A 92 -1.71 -0.18 -2.43
CA SER A 92 -3.12 -0.42 -2.70
C SER A 92 -3.80 0.85 -3.21
N HIS A 93 -4.37 0.77 -4.41
CA HIS A 93 -5.31 1.77 -4.91
C HIS A 93 -6.72 1.34 -4.55
N LEU A 94 -7.46 2.21 -3.87
CA LEU A 94 -8.79 1.93 -3.35
C LEU A 94 -9.85 2.61 -4.21
N TYR A 95 -10.95 1.93 -4.45
CA TYR A 95 -12.16 2.45 -5.10
C TYR A 95 -13.36 2.08 -4.25
N LYS A 96 -14.40 2.91 -4.28
CA LYS A 96 -15.64 2.66 -3.56
C LYS A 96 -16.52 1.74 -4.39
N LEU A 97 -17.00 0.64 -3.81
CA LEU A 97 -18.00 -0.22 -4.46
C LEU A 97 -19.36 0.48 -4.43
N THR A 98 -19.99 0.59 -5.60
CA THR A 98 -21.27 1.32 -5.77
C THR A 98 -22.49 0.40 -5.87
N SER A 99 -22.30 -0.90 -6.09
CA SER A 99 -23.41 -1.84 -6.29
C SER A 99 -23.92 -2.52 -5.01
N SER A 100 -25.25 -2.57 -4.92
CA SER A 100 -26.10 -3.21 -3.90
C SER A 100 -26.72 -4.54 -4.35
N SER A 101 -26.19 -5.18 -5.41
CA SER A 101 -26.91 -6.22 -6.17
C SER A 101 -26.45 -7.67 -5.94
N PHE A 102 -25.50 -7.91 -5.03
CA PHE A 102 -25.04 -9.27 -4.72
C PHE A 102 -25.74 -9.72 -3.43
N ASP A 103 -26.40 -10.88 -3.48
CA ASP A 103 -26.97 -11.52 -2.29
C ASP A 103 -25.86 -12.28 -1.56
N TYR A 104 -25.10 -11.55 -0.74
CA TYR A 104 -23.89 -12.05 -0.06
C TYR A 104 -24.16 -13.14 0.97
N ILE A 105 -25.41 -13.27 1.42
CA ILE A 105 -25.85 -14.19 2.48
C ILE A 105 -26.05 -15.60 1.89
N ASN A 106 -26.28 -15.72 0.58
CA ASN A 106 -26.57 -16.98 -0.08
C ASN A 106 -25.29 -17.69 -0.57
N SER A 107 -24.92 -18.82 0.05
CA SER A 107 -23.74 -19.60 -0.34
C SER A 107 -23.78 -20.14 -1.77
N ASP A 108 -24.97 -20.43 -2.32
CA ASP A 108 -25.12 -20.89 -3.70
C ASP A 108 -24.90 -19.76 -4.71
N PHE A 109 -25.17 -18.52 -4.29
CA PHE A 109 -24.86 -17.33 -5.06
C PHE A 109 -23.35 -17.16 -5.23
N ALA A 110 -22.55 -17.34 -4.17
CA ALA A 110 -21.08 -17.24 -4.25
C ALA A 110 -20.46 -18.28 -5.21
N LYS A 111 -20.91 -19.54 -5.16
CA LYS A 111 -20.46 -20.57 -6.11
C LYS A 111 -20.82 -20.25 -7.56
N SER A 112 -22.05 -19.77 -7.78
CA SER A 112 -22.51 -19.32 -9.11
C SER A 112 -21.70 -18.13 -9.62
N LEU A 113 -21.37 -17.19 -8.72
CA LEU A 113 -20.58 -16.01 -9.00
C LEU A 113 -19.16 -16.39 -9.44
N PHE A 114 -18.48 -17.25 -8.68
CA PHE A 114 -17.12 -17.68 -8.99
C PHE A 114 -17.05 -18.41 -10.33
N LYS A 115 -18.03 -19.26 -10.62
CA LYS A 115 -18.16 -19.91 -11.92
C LYS A 115 -18.35 -18.89 -13.04
N SER A 116 -19.18 -17.87 -12.84
CA SER A 116 -19.48 -16.84 -13.85
C SER A 116 -18.29 -15.93 -14.12
N TRP A 117 -17.52 -15.60 -13.09
CA TRP A 117 -16.25 -14.87 -13.19
C TRP A 117 -15.07 -15.72 -13.66
N ARG A 118 -15.27 -17.04 -13.83
CA ARG A 118 -14.25 -18.00 -14.25
C ARG A 118 -13.06 -18.08 -13.29
N ILE A 119 -13.34 -17.97 -11.99
CA ILE A 119 -12.35 -18.18 -10.93
C ILE A 119 -11.97 -19.67 -10.93
N PRO A 120 -10.67 -20.02 -10.92
CA PRO A 120 -10.25 -21.41 -10.87
C PRO A 120 -10.60 -22.02 -9.51
N THR A 121 -10.90 -23.32 -9.47
CA THR A 121 -11.26 -24.02 -8.21
C THR A 121 -10.07 -24.19 -7.26
N GLU A 122 -8.86 -24.14 -7.79
CA GLU A 122 -7.58 -24.27 -7.08
C GLU A 122 -6.62 -23.21 -7.61
N HIS A 123 -5.58 -22.88 -6.85
CA HIS A 123 -4.51 -22.02 -7.34
C HIS A 123 -3.75 -22.71 -8.48
N ARG A 124 -3.43 -21.92 -9.51
CA ARG A 124 -2.81 -22.34 -10.78
C ARG A 124 -1.83 -21.28 -11.29
N ILE A 125 -0.97 -20.78 -10.41
CA ILE A 125 -0.07 -19.65 -10.69
C ILE A 125 0.97 -20.09 -11.71
N LEU A 126 1.75 -21.13 -11.41
CA LEU A 126 2.81 -21.65 -12.27
C LEU A 126 2.27 -22.19 -13.60
N ASN A 127 1.09 -22.79 -13.58
CA ASN A 127 0.42 -23.37 -14.75
C ASN A 127 -0.19 -22.32 -15.70
N ASN A 128 -0.27 -21.06 -15.31
CA ASN A 128 -0.81 -19.98 -16.14
C ASN A 128 0.28 -19.05 -16.71
N ILE A 129 1.55 -19.31 -16.41
CA ILE A 129 2.68 -18.59 -16.99
C ILE A 129 2.80 -18.94 -18.47
N ASN A 130 2.98 -17.91 -19.32
CA ASN A 130 3.14 -18.04 -20.77
C ASN A 130 1.98 -18.77 -21.48
N LYS A 131 0.79 -18.84 -20.87
CA LYS A 131 -0.38 -19.33 -21.59
C LYS A 131 -0.81 -18.30 -22.62
N GLU A 132 -0.96 -18.75 -23.86
CA GLU A 132 -1.61 -17.95 -24.90
C GLU A 132 -3.06 -17.70 -24.49
N ILE A 133 -3.34 -16.46 -24.11
CA ILE A 133 -4.68 -15.99 -23.76
C ILE A 133 -5.00 -14.75 -24.57
N SER A 134 -6.28 -14.58 -24.88
CA SER A 134 -6.81 -13.41 -25.59
C SER A 134 -7.01 -12.19 -24.69
N LYS A 135 -6.90 -12.37 -23.37
CA LYS A 135 -7.09 -11.31 -22.37
C LYS A 135 -5.73 -10.83 -21.86
N ASP A 136 -5.72 -9.64 -21.27
CA ASP A 136 -4.51 -9.10 -20.64
C ASP A 136 -4.12 -9.82 -19.33
N PHE A 137 -5.10 -10.43 -18.63
CA PHE A 137 -4.90 -11.12 -17.36
C PHE A 137 -5.50 -12.54 -17.32
N VAL A 138 -4.91 -13.40 -16.49
CA VAL A 138 -5.50 -14.64 -16.00
C VAL A 138 -5.77 -14.54 -14.50
N ILE A 139 -6.93 -15.04 -14.04
CA ILE A 139 -7.17 -15.30 -12.62
C ILE A 139 -6.49 -16.61 -12.26
N CYS A 140 -5.44 -16.54 -11.45
CA CYS A 140 -4.58 -17.67 -11.12
C CYS A 140 -4.84 -18.25 -9.74
N GLY A 141 -5.62 -17.59 -8.91
CA GLY A 141 -5.99 -18.07 -7.59
C GLY A 141 -6.95 -17.11 -6.93
N TYR A 142 -7.50 -17.54 -5.81
CA TYR A 142 -8.38 -16.71 -5.00
C TYR A 142 -8.32 -17.10 -3.52
N ARG A 143 -8.70 -16.15 -2.67
CA ARG A 143 -9.06 -16.34 -1.26
C ARG A 143 -10.45 -15.78 -1.03
N VAL A 144 -11.14 -16.38 -0.09
CA VAL A 144 -12.46 -15.95 0.36
C VAL A 144 -12.39 -15.76 1.85
N GLU A 145 -12.95 -14.65 2.31
CA GLU A 145 -13.27 -14.45 3.71
C GLU A 145 -14.79 -14.45 3.83
N ASP A 146 -15.30 -15.37 4.64
CA ASP A 146 -16.72 -15.55 4.93
C ASP A 146 -16.95 -15.60 6.44
N ASN A 147 -18.13 -15.14 6.85
CA ASN A 147 -18.59 -15.19 8.23
C ASN A 147 -20.00 -15.81 8.28
N LEU A 148 -20.61 -15.84 9.47
CA LEU A 148 -21.97 -16.37 9.66
C LEU A 148 -23.05 -15.59 8.89
N GLU A 149 -22.77 -14.34 8.51
CA GLU A 149 -23.67 -13.44 7.78
C GLU A 149 -23.46 -13.51 6.26
N GLY A 150 -22.38 -14.14 5.79
CA GLY A 150 -22.13 -14.38 4.36
C GLY A 150 -20.70 -14.05 3.92
N LEU A 151 -20.56 -13.78 2.63
CA LEU A 151 -19.31 -13.45 1.97
C LEU A 151 -18.83 -12.03 2.33
N GLU A 152 -17.71 -11.90 3.05
CA GLU A 152 -17.14 -10.59 3.41
C GLU A 152 -16.24 -10.03 2.31
N SER A 153 -15.35 -10.85 1.76
CA SER A 153 -14.40 -10.43 0.74
C SER A 153 -14.01 -11.56 -0.22
N VAL A 154 -13.63 -11.17 -1.45
CA VAL A 154 -13.02 -12.08 -2.44
C VAL A 154 -11.74 -11.45 -2.93
N ARG A 155 -10.61 -12.11 -2.67
CA ARG A 155 -9.28 -11.68 -3.12
C ARG A 155 -8.84 -12.54 -4.29
N LEU A 156 -8.62 -11.93 -5.44
CA LEU A 156 -8.19 -12.58 -6.68
C LEU A 156 -6.72 -12.27 -6.95
N LEU A 157 -5.97 -13.29 -7.35
CA LEU A 157 -4.62 -13.10 -7.86
C LEU A 157 -4.65 -13.13 -9.38
N LEU A 158 -4.25 -12.02 -9.99
CA LEU A 158 -4.12 -11.85 -11.43
C LEU A 158 -2.65 -11.93 -11.85
N LEU A 159 -2.38 -12.62 -12.94
CA LEU A 159 -1.10 -12.58 -13.64
C LEU A 159 -1.28 -11.95 -15.01
N ASP A 160 -0.32 -11.11 -15.40
CA ASP A 160 -0.18 -10.64 -16.78
C ASP A 160 0.02 -11.85 -17.72
N SER A 161 -0.53 -11.76 -18.92
CA SER A 161 -0.48 -12.84 -19.92
C SER A 161 0.95 -13.23 -20.34
N THR A 162 1.89 -12.30 -20.20
CA THR A 162 3.29 -12.47 -20.61
C THR A 162 4.23 -11.89 -19.54
N PRO A 163 5.38 -12.53 -19.27
CA PRO A 163 6.46 -11.92 -18.52
C PRO A 163 6.90 -10.59 -19.14
N LEU A 164 7.39 -9.69 -18.30
CA LEU A 164 7.85 -8.36 -18.69
C LEU A 164 9.36 -8.28 -18.52
N GLU A 165 10.03 -7.67 -19.49
CA GLU A 165 11.46 -7.44 -19.42
C GLU A 165 11.75 -6.30 -18.44
N PHE A 166 12.63 -6.54 -17.48
CA PHE A 166 12.97 -5.61 -16.40
C PHE A 166 14.45 -5.24 -16.43
N TYR A 167 14.75 -3.93 -16.41
CA TYR A 167 16.12 -3.44 -16.43
C TYR A 167 16.73 -3.45 -15.03
N TYR A 168 17.76 -4.27 -14.82
CA TYR A 168 18.61 -4.15 -13.63
C TYR A 168 19.81 -3.26 -13.93
N LYS A 169 19.98 -2.22 -13.12
CA LYS A 169 21.18 -1.38 -13.15
C LYS A 169 22.41 -2.26 -12.95
N ASN A 170 23.23 -2.39 -14.00
CA ASN A 170 24.49 -3.14 -14.06
C ASN A 170 24.41 -4.68 -14.21
N GLU A 171 23.23 -5.30 -14.36
CA GLU A 171 23.11 -6.78 -14.47
C GLU A 171 22.42 -7.28 -15.76
N GLY A 172 22.12 -6.38 -16.70
CA GLY A 172 21.36 -6.70 -17.91
C GLY A 172 19.85 -6.82 -17.64
N ASN A 173 19.09 -7.10 -18.69
CA ASN A 173 17.65 -7.26 -18.61
C ASN A 173 17.29 -8.68 -18.16
N LYS A 174 16.26 -8.80 -17.32
CA LYS A 174 15.72 -10.09 -16.85
C LYS A 174 14.19 -10.09 -17.01
N ASP A 175 13.63 -11.21 -17.42
CA ASP A 175 12.18 -11.38 -17.44
C ASP A 175 11.65 -11.53 -16.01
N ALA A 176 10.57 -10.83 -15.70
CA ALA A 176 9.90 -10.89 -14.43
C ALA A 176 8.37 -10.90 -14.60
N ILE A 177 7.69 -11.53 -13.65
CA ILE A 177 6.24 -11.44 -13.54
C ILE A 177 5.89 -10.50 -12.38
N PHE A 178 4.91 -9.65 -12.61
CA PHE A 178 4.37 -8.74 -11.61
C PHE A 178 2.90 -9.12 -11.34
N PRO A 179 2.60 -9.90 -10.30
CA PRO A 179 1.21 -10.20 -9.96
C PRO A 179 0.44 -8.95 -9.52
N THR A 180 -0.88 -9.03 -9.65
CA THR A 180 -1.82 -8.03 -9.14
C THR A 180 -2.82 -8.73 -8.24
N ILE A 181 -3.00 -8.25 -7.01
CA ILE A 181 -4.09 -8.68 -6.16
C ILE A 181 -5.26 -7.73 -6.36
N VAL A 182 -6.44 -8.28 -6.62
CA VAL A 182 -7.70 -7.54 -6.65
C VAL A 182 -8.58 -8.06 -5.53
N GLU A 183 -8.89 -7.23 -4.56
CA GLU A 183 -9.79 -7.58 -3.46
C GLU A 183 -11.10 -6.84 -3.59
N ILE A 184 -12.19 -7.60 -3.65
CA ILE A 184 -13.55 -7.08 -3.64
C ILE A 184 -14.03 -7.25 -2.21
N ASP A 185 -13.93 -6.19 -1.42
CA ASP A 185 -14.27 -6.16 -0.01
C ASP A 185 -15.68 -5.61 0.17
N PHE A 186 -16.65 -6.52 0.33
CA PHE A 186 -18.05 -6.17 0.47
C PHE A 186 -18.34 -5.56 1.85
N ARG A 187 -17.64 -6.03 2.89
CA ARG A 187 -17.77 -5.54 4.25
C ARG A 187 -17.45 -4.04 4.34
N ARG A 188 -16.32 -3.63 3.77
CA ARG A 188 -15.88 -2.22 3.77
C ARG A 188 -16.39 -1.42 2.57
N LYS A 189 -17.06 -2.10 1.61
CA LYS A 189 -17.52 -1.53 0.33
C LYS A 189 -16.36 -0.94 -0.48
N LEU A 190 -15.25 -1.65 -0.54
CA LEU A 190 -14.04 -1.24 -1.23
C LEU A 190 -13.61 -2.25 -2.30
N LEU A 191 -13.06 -1.73 -3.38
CA LEU A 191 -12.27 -2.48 -4.34
C LEU A 191 -10.81 -2.08 -4.15
N HIS A 192 -9.96 -3.06 -3.87
CA HIS A 192 -8.54 -2.85 -3.63
C HIS A 192 -7.77 -3.42 -4.82
N ILE A 193 -6.95 -2.59 -5.47
CA ILE A 193 -6.00 -3.05 -6.47
C ILE A 193 -4.60 -2.91 -5.87
N ARG A 194 -4.00 -4.05 -5.57
CA ARG A 194 -2.74 -4.19 -4.84
C ARG A 194 -1.63 -4.63 -5.78
N LEU A 195 -0.59 -3.82 -5.84
CA LEU A 195 0.52 -3.95 -6.76
C LEU A 195 1.85 -3.78 -6.03
N LYS A 196 2.93 -4.19 -6.68
CA LYS A 196 4.27 -3.75 -6.34
C LYS A 196 4.55 -2.47 -7.11
N ASP A 197 5.28 -1.53 -6.51
CA ASP A 197 5.83 -0.40 -7.27
C ASP A 197 6.64 -0.92 -8.43
N VAL A 198 6.40 -0.36 -9.61
CA VAL A 198 7.11 -0.75 -10.80
C VAL A 198 7.86 0.44 -11.36
N ASP A 199 9.17 0.43 -11.13
CA ASP A 199 10.11 1.32 -11.78
C ASP A 199 10.99 0.48 -12.69
N ASN A 200 11.29 0.95 -13.90
CA ASN A 200 12.23 0.31 -14.84
C ASN A 200 11.76 -0.97 -15.56
N ILE A 201 10.45 -1.14 -15.81
CA ILE A 201 10.01 -2.10 -16.84
C ILE A 201 10.44 -1.57 -18.23
N ALA A 202 11.18 -2.39 -18.97
CA ALA A 202 11.60 -2.12 -20.34
C ALA A 202 10.57 -2.66 -21.35
N ASP A 203 9.30 -2.25 -21.19
CA ASP A 203 8.21 -2.61 -22.11
C ASP A 203 7.61 -1.32 -22.69
N ALA A 204 7.45 -1.30 -24.01
CA ALA A 204 6.86 -0.19 -24.75
C ALA A 204 5.35 -0.05 -24.48
N ASN A 205 4.69 -1.09 -23.98
CA ASN A 205 3.26 -1.06 -23.70
C ASN A 205 2.97 -0.42 -22.33
N GLU A 206 2.57 0.85 -22.33
CA GLU A 206 2.24 1.62 -21.13
C GLU A 206 1.20 0.95 -20.23
N LYS A 207 0.30 0.13 -20.79
CA LYS A 207 -0.71 -0.64 -20.03
C LYS A 207 -0.10 -1.62 -19.03
N ARG A 208 1.16 -2.02 -19.24
CA ARG A 208 1.86 -3.02 -18.42
C ARG A 208 3.13 -2.45 -17.80
N SER A 209 3.75 -1.44 -18.42
CA SER A 209 5.00 -0.84 -17.92
C SER A 209 4.83 0.28 -16.91
N THR A 210 3.64 0.90 -16.82
CA THR A 210 3.40 2.03 -15.89
C THR A 210 2.37 1.66 -14.82
N MET A 211 2.48 2.25 -13.62
CA MET A 211 1.49 2.06 -12.56
C MET A 211 0.07 2.47 -13.02
N SER A 212 -0.04 3.63 -13.68
CA SER A 212 -1.31 4.14 -14.22
C SER A 212 -1.95 3.19 -15.22
N GLY A 213 -1.16 2.68 -16.18
CA GLY A 213 -1.63 1.74 -17.19
C GLY A 213 -2.05 0.41 -16.58
N ARG A 214 -1.30 -0.13 -15.61
CA ARG A 214 -1.63 -1.39 -14.93
C ARG A 214 -2.93 -1.27 -14.13
N ILE A 215 -3.14 -0.16 -13.44
CA ILE A 215 -4.39 0.13 -12.73
C ILE A 215 -5.56 0.23 -13.73
N ALA A 216 -5.44 1.04 -14.78
CA ALA A 216 -6.48 1.17 -15.80
C ALA A 216 -6.81 -0.17 -16.48
N ASN A 217 -5.78 -0.97 -16.79
CA ASN A 217 -5.95 -2.30 -17.37
C ASN A 217 -6.69 -3.24 -16.41
N THR A 218 -6.34 -3.20 -15.12
CA THR A 218 -7.00 -4.01 -14.07
C THR A 218 -8.47 -3.61 -13.92
N LEU A 219 -8.79 -2.30 -13.88
CA LEU A 219 -10.17 -1.81 -13.81
C LEU A 219 -10.99 -2.23 -15.04
N ASN A 220 -10.41 -2.19 -16.24
CA ASN A 220 -11.06 -2.67 -17.46
C ASN A 220 -11.36 -4.17 -17.40
N PHE A 221 -10.41 -4.96 -16.87
CA PHE A 221 -10.59 -6.40 -16.69
C PHE A 221 -11.73 -6.71 -15.69
N ILE A 222 -11.73 -6.05 -14.53
CA ILE A 222 -12.78 -6.20 -13.50
C ILE A 222 -14.14 -5.75 -14.05
N SER A 223 -14.19 -4.67 -14.82
CA SER A 223 -15.42 -4.17 -15.45
C SER A 223 -16.04 -5.14 -16.46
N SER A 224 -15.27 -6.11 -16.96
CA SER A 224 -15.73 -7.16 -17.87
C SER A 224 -16.41 -8.34 -17.19
N PHE A 225 -16.42 -8.38 -15.86
CA PHE A 225 -17.04 -9.45 -15.09
C PHE A 225 -18.56 -9.48 -15.32
N ASN A 226 -19.12 -10.69 -15.25
CA ASN A 226 -20.56 -10.90 -15.30
C ASN A 226 -20.98 -11.82 -14.15
N PRO A 227 -21.83 -11.39 -13.20
CA PRO A 227 -22.34 -10.02 -13.04
C PRO A 227 -21.23 -8.97 -12.84
N LYS A 228 -21.51 -7.73 -13.26
CA LYS A 228 -20.55 -6.61 -13.27
C LYS A 228 -20.31 -6.09 -11.85
N ILE A 229 -19.05 -5.81 -11.54
CA ILE A 229 -18.65 -5.08 -10.33
C ILE A 229 -18.70 -3.59 -10.67
N GLN A 230 -19.46 -2.81 -9.90
CA GLN A 230 -19.53 -1.36 -10.06
C GLN A 230 -18.72 -0.70 -8.96
N PHE A 231 -17.89 0.26 -9.36
CA PHE A 231 -17.01 1.00 -8.46
C PHE A 231 -16.81 2.43 -8.95
N GLU A 232 -16.41 3.32 -8.05
CA GLU A 232 -16.09 4.71 -8.32
C GLU A 232 -14.83 5.17 -7.56
N GLU A 233 -14.19 6.22 -8.06
CA GLU A 233 -13.02 6.85 -7.44
C GLU A 233 -13.38 7.54 -6.11
N ILE A 234 -12.45 7.53 -5.17
CA ILE A 234 -12.59 8.23 -3.88
C ILE A 234 -12.07 9.67 -4.04
N LYS A 235 -12.95 10.55 -4.54
CA LYS A 235 -12.58 11.93 -4.93
C LYS A 235 -12.20 12.84 -3.76
N ASN A 236 -12.73 12.59 -2.56
CA ASN A 236 -12.52 13.44 -1.39
C ASN A 236 -11.34 12.99 -0.51
N PHE A 237 -10.44 12.17 -1.05
CA PHE A 237 -9.37 11.58 -0.24
C PHE A 237 -8.42 12.63 0.34
N LYS A 238 -8.08 13.70 -0.41
CA LYS A 238 -7.23 14.79 0.12
C LYS A 238 -7.79 15.47 1.36
N SER A 239 -9.11 15.66 1.40
CA SER A 239 -9.81 16.19 2.58
C SER A 239 -9.90 15.14 3.70
N SER A 240 -10.03 13.86 3.35
CA SER A 240 -9.97 12.75 4.32
C SER A 240 -8.60 12.67 5.00
N LEU A 241 -7.51 12.89 4.25
CA LEU A 241 -6.15 12.96 4.78
C LEU A 241 -5.96 14.14 5.73
N TYR A 242 -6.54 15.30 5.42
CA TYR A 242 -6.57 16.44 6.34
C TYR A 242 -7.28 16.09 7.65
N HIS A 243 -8.46 15.46 7.60
CA HIS A 243 -9.18 15.05 8.82
C HIS A 243 -8.41 14.03 9.67
N LEU A 244 -7.71 13.11 9.02
CA LEU A 244 -6.85 12.14 9.71
C LEU A 244 -5.66 12.82 10.39
N GLU A 245 -5.05 13.80 9.72
CA GLU A 245 -3.95 14.60 10.25
C GLU A 245 -4.39 15.48 11.43
N GLU A 246 -5.56 16.12 11.34
CA GLU A 246 -6.20 16.82 12.47
C GLU A 246 -6.45 15.87 13.64
N HIS A 247 -6.99 14.68 13.37
CA HIS A 247 -7.27 13.70 14.41
C HIS A 247 -5.99 13.34 15.18
N LEU A 248 -4.93 12.94 14.46
CA LEU A 248 -3.66 12.51 15.04
C LEU A 248 -2.93 13.60 15.85
N LEU A 249 -3.10 14.88 15.48
CA LEU A 249 -2.39 15.99 16.10
C LEU A 249 -3.27 16.87 17.02
N SER A 250 -4.56 16.56 17.13
CA SER A 250 -5.58 17.35 17.84
C SER A 250 -5.17 17.70 19.27
N GLN A 251 -4.80 16.71 20.08
CA GLN A 251 -4.46 16.90 21.49
C GLN A 251 -3.34 17.93 21.69
N LYS A 252 -2.25 17.80 20.92
CA LYS A 252 -1.12 18.73 21.01
C LYS A 252 -1.48 20.12 20.48
N ARG A 253 -2.31 20.21 19.43
CA ARG A 253 -2.79 21.49 18.91
C ARG A 253 -3.68 22.20 19.91
N ASP A 254 -4.66 21.53 20.48
CA ASP A 254 -5.59 22.11 21.45
C ASP A 254 -4.82 22.67 22.66
N LEU A 255 -3.82 21.93 23.14
CA LEU A 255 -2.95 22.39 24.22
C LEU A 255 -2.09 23.60 23.80
N ALA A 256 -1.56 23.61 22.58
CA ALA A 256 -0.79 24.75 22.06
C ALA A 256 -1.66 26.00 21.90
N TYR A 257 -2.88 25.86 21.36
CA TYR A 257 -3.85 26.94 21.22
C TYR A 257 -4.30 27.48 22.58
N SER A 258 -4.56 26.61 23.56
CA SER A 258 -4.88 27.06 24.92
C SER A 258 -3.77 27.90 25.53
N LYS A 259 -2.49 27.55 25.32
CA LYS A 259 -1.34 28.37 25.77
C LYS A 259 -1.14 29.65 24.95
N LEU A 260 -1.57 29.67 23.69
CA LEU A 260 -1.52 30.87 22.86
C LEU A 260 -2.45 31.96 23.39
N GLU A 261 -3.56 31.58 24.03
CA GLU A 261 -4.54 32.53 24.57
C GLU A 261 -3.91 33.52 25.56
N ASP A 262 -2.90 33.07 26.32
CA ASP A 262 -2.12 33.88 27.26
C ASP A 262 -1.38 35.06 26.57
N PHE A 263 -1.18 35.00 25.25
CA PHE A 263 -0.47 35.99 24.44
C PHE A 263 -1.37 36.81 23.50
N ASN A 264 -2.68 36.59 23.52
CA ASN A 264 -3.61 37.20 22.55
C ASN A 264 -3.51 38.73 22.51
N LYS A 265 -3.39 39.37 23.69
CA LYS A 265 -3.29 40.83 23.80
C LYS A 265 -2.02 41.37 23.15
N GLU A 266 -0.89 40.73 23.41
CA GLU A 266 0.42 41.09 22.85
C GLU A 266 0.43 40.88 21.33
N ILE A 267 -0.17 39.78 20.87
CA ILE A 267 -0.34 39.47 19.44
C ILE A 267 -1.17 40.55 18.75
N ASP A 268 -2.30 40.96 19.34
CA ASP A 268 -3.17 41.99 18.77
C ASP A 268 -2.43 43.34 18.67
N ILE A 269 -1.74 43.75 19.73
CA ILE A 269 -0.95 44.99 19.73
C ILE A 269 0.16 44.95 18.67
N PHE A 270 0.85 43.81 18.51
CA PHE A 270 1.90 43.68 17.51
C PHE A 270 1.33 43.66 16.08
N THR A 271 0.22 42.95 15.86
CA THR A 271 -0.49 42.88 14.59
C THR A 271 -0.91 44.27 14.13
N ASP A 272 -1.49 45.08 15.01
CA ASP A 272 -1.89 46.45 14.71
C ASP A 272 -0.71 47.32 14.28
N LYS A 273 0.43 47.20 14.97
CA LYS A 273 1.65 47.95 14.64
C LYS A 273 2.18 47.57 13.25
N VAL A 274 2.28 46.26 12.97
CA VAL A 274 2.76 45.75 11.68
C VAL A 274 1.81 46.18 10.56
N SER A 275 0.51 45.97 10.76
CA SER A 275 -0.50 46.28 9.74
C SER A 275 -0.54 47.76 9.41
N LYS A 276 -0.47 48.66 10.41
CA LYS A 276 -0.39 50.12 10.20
C LYS A 276 0.89 50.56 9.50
N LYS A 277 2.01 49.86 9.72
CA LYS A 277 3.31 50.24 9.17
C LYS A 277 3.49 49.79 7.73
N PHE A 278 3.05 48.57 7.42
CA PHE A 278 3.32 47.90 6.14
C PHE A 278 2.11 47.78 5.22
N ASN A 279 0.89 48.05 5.71
CA ASN A 279 -0.36 48.01 4.94
C ASN A 279 -0.50 46.72 4.11
N PRO A 280 -0.52 45.54 4.75
CA PRO A 280 -0.62 44.27 4.03
C PRO A 280 -1.92 44.21 3.21
N PRO A 281 -1.95 43.45 2.09
CA PRO A 281 -3.14 43.30 1.28
C PRO A 281 -4.32 42.75 2.09
N SER A 282 -5.51 43.34 1.90
CA SER A 282 -6.75 42.91 2.55
C SER A 282 -7.38 41.68 1.90
N SER A 283 -6.92 41.28 0.72
CA SER A 283 -7.42 40.11 -0.03
C SER A 283 -6.74 38.79 0.34
N ASN A 284 -5.86 38.79 1.34
CA ASN A 284 -5.17 37.58 1.76
C ASN A 284 -6.13 36.65 2.50
N GLU A 285 -6.15 35.38 2.12
CA GLU A 285 -6.93 34.34 2.80
C GLU A 285 -6.49 34.16 4.26
N ILE A 286 -5.19 34.36 4.52
CA ILE A 286 -4.57 34.29 5.85
C ILE A 286 -4.17 35.70 6.29
N THR A 287 -4.68 36.11 7.44
CA THR A 287 -4.47 37.42 8.04
C THR A 287 -3.08 37.55 8.66
N PRO A 288 -2.54 38.78 8.81
CA PRO A 288 -1.30 39.01 9.55
C PRO A 288 -1.34 38.46 10.98
N LYS A 289 -2.50 38.53 11.65
CA LYS A 289 -2.70 37.97 13.00
C LYS A 289 -2.46 36.47 13.02
N GLU A 290 -2.99 35.74 12.04
CA GLU A 290 -2.80 34.28 11.95
C GLU A 290 -1.34 33.92 11.73
N TYR A 291 -0.62 34.61 10.83
CA TYR A 291 0.82 34.38 10.66
C TYR A 291 1.63 34.63 11.93
N ILE A 292 1.36 35.74 12.63
CA ILE A 292 2.03 36.04 13.91
C ILE A 292 1.70 34.94 14.94
N SER A 293 0.44 34.52 15.00
CA SER A 293 -0.03 33.45 15.91
C SER A 293 0.68 32.12 15.63
N THR A 294 0.81 31.72 14.35
CA THR A 294 1.56 30.51 13.97
C THR A 294 3.04 30.58 14.33
N GLY A 295 3.65 31.76 14.29
CA GLY A 295 5.00 32.00 14.79
C GLY A 295 5.13 31.70 16.28
N VAL A 296 4.21 32.21 17.10
CA VAL A 296 4.18 31.94 18.55
C VAL A 296 3.87 30.46 18.84
N LEU A 297 2.89 29.87 18.13
CA LEU A 297 2.56 28.44 18.24
C LEU A 297 3.76 27.54 17.96
N SER A 298 4.59 27.90 16.97
CA SER A 298 5.81 27.13 16.66
C SER A 298 6.75 27.04 17.85
N ILE A 299 6.85 28.09 18.67
CA ILE A 299 7.67 28.09 19.89
C ILE A 299 6.98 27.29 21.00
N ILE A 300 5.68 27.53 21.23
CA ILE A 300 4.90 26.82 22.26
C ILE A 300 5.00 25.30 22.04
N ALA A 301 4.84 24.84 20.80
CA ALA A 301 4.80 23.43 20.47
C ALA A 301 6.11 22.67 20.75
N THR A 302 7.27 23.35 20.72
CA THR A 302 8.56 22.74 21.10
C THR A 302 8.64 22.36 22.58
N THR A 303 7.76 22.93 23.41
CA THR A 303 7.71 22.67 24.85
C THR A 303 6.71 21.57 25.25
N LEU A 304 5.91 21.09 24.29
CA LEU A 304 4.86 20.10 24.51
C LEU A 304 5.36 18.69 24.19
N SER A 305 4.86 17.69 24.92
CA SER A 305 5.08 16.27 24.66
C SER A 305 4.55 15.83 23.29
N GLY A 306 4.89 14.61 22.87
CA GLY A 306 4.34 13.96 21.66
C GLY A 306 2.85 13.64 21.81
N ASN A 307 2.23 13.09 20.74
CA ASN A 307 0.83 12.66 20.76
C ASN A 307 0.72 11.18 21.15
N ASP A 308 -0.37 10.83 21.86
CA ASP A 308 -0.57 9.47 22.36
C ASP A 308 -1.18 8.50 21.33
N ILE A 309 -1.93 9.02 20.35
CA ILE A 309 -2.73 8.25 19.39
C ILE A 309 -1.97 7.85 18.11
N GLY A 310 -0.75 8.35 17.93
CA GLY A 310 0.10 8.08 16.77
C GLY A 310 0.75 9.34 16.21
N ASP A 311 1.61 9.15 15.21
CA ASP A 311 2.41 10.22 14.65
C ASP A 311 2.14 10.47 13.17
N VAL A 312 2.10 11.74 12.81
CA VAL A 312 2.30 12.17 11.42
C VAL A 312 3.79 12.45 11.27
N VAL A 313 4.47 11.73 10.38
CA VAL A 313 5.94 11.82 10.18
C VAL A 313 6.32 12.38 8.81
N GLY A 314 5.32 12.65 7.98
CA GLY A 314 5.48 13.44 6.77
C GLY A 314 4.15 13.92 6.23
N ILE A 315 4.14 15.10 5.63
CA ILE A 315 2.96 15.73 5.03
C ILE A 315 3.38 16.53 3.80
N ARG A 316 2.52 16.55 2.79
CA ARG A 316 2.63 17.40 1.61
C ARG A 316 1.28 18.02 1.32
N PHE A 317 1.23 19.34 1.17
CA PHE A 317 0.01 20.08 0.83
C PHE A 317 0.35 21.31 0.00
N ARG A 318 -0.67 21.88 -0.63
CA ARG A 318 -0.56 23.06 -1.48
C ARG A 318 -0.93 24.31 -0.70
N ASP A 319 -0.38 25.44 -1.10
CA ASP A 319 -0.74 26.74 -0.52
C ASP A 319 -2.11 27.25 -0.99
N THR A 320 -2.60 26.74 -2.12
CA THR A 320 -3.90 27.06 -2.71
C THR A 320 -4.51 25.83 -3.36
N GLN A 321 -5.84 25.85 -3.55
CA GLN A 321 -6.54 24.80 -4.29
C GLN A 321 -6.44 24.96 -5.83
N ASN A 322 -5.73 25.98 -6.33
CA ASN A 322 -5.61 26.21 -7.76
C ASN A 322 -4.62 25.24 -8.40
N GLU A 323 -5.10 24.36 -9.29
CA GLU A 323 -4.26 23.35 -9.95
C GLU A 323 -3.14 23.92 -10.83
N LYS A 324 -3.27 25.14 -11.33
CA LYS A 324 -2.34 25.70 -12.34
C LYS A 324 -1.21 26.54 -11.75
N LYS A 325 -1.37 27.04 -10.53
CA LYS A 325 -0.39 27.90 -9.84
C LYS A 325 -0.53 27.70 -8.34
N TYR A 326 0.35 26.88 -7.78
CA TYR A 326 0.45 26.64 -6.34
C TYR A 326 1.91 26.49 -5.94
N ALA A 327 2.22 26.82 -4.69
CA ALA A 327 3.41 26.37 -4.01
C ALA A 327 3.10 25.08 -3.24
N GLU A 328 4.07 24.19 -3.19
CA GLU A 328 3.97 22.95 -2.43
C GLU A 328 4.81 23.05 -1.16
N ILE A 329 4.21 22.67 -0.04
CA ILE A 329 4.88 22.57 1.26
C ILE A 329 5.04 21.09 1.57
N THR A 330 6.28 20.62 1.60
CA THR A 330 6.62 19.24 1.98
C THR A 330 7.44 19.26 3.26
N ILE A 331 6.92 18.61 4.30
CA ILE A 331 7.61 18.43 5.58
C ILE A 331 7.72 16.92 5.80
N LYS A 332 8.94 16.42 5.94
CA LYS A 332 9.19 14.98 6.10
C LYS A 332 10.37 14.77 7.02
N ASP A 333 10.20 13.86 7.97
CA ASP A 333 11.29 13.41 8.81
C ASP A 333 11.80 12.03 8.35
N THR A 334 13.11 11.93 8.14
CA THR A 334 13.74 10.66 7.71
C THR A 334 13.93 9.68 8.87
N GLY A 335 13.97 10.16 10.11
CA GLY A 335 14.04 9.36 11.33
C GLY A 335 12.66 8.91 11.85
N ASN A 336 11.58 9.26 11.16
CA ASN A 336 10.20 9.03 11.58
C ASN A 336 9.79 9.78 12.87
N MET A 337 10.39 10.92 13.16
CA MET A 337 9.90 11.81 14.21
C MET A 337 8.61 12.50 13.78
N CYS A 338 7.71 12.74 14.74
CA CYS A 338 6.45 13.45 14.50
C CYS A 338 6.69 14.87 13.96
N ILE A 339 6.01 15.27 12.89
CA ILE A 339 6.11 16.62 12.31
C ILE A 339 5.64 17.70 13.28
N SER A 340 4.89 17.35 14.33
CA SER A 340 4.47 18.29 15.37
C SER A 340 5.63 18.84 16.21
N THR A 341 6.84 18.28 16.09
CA THR A 341 8.07 18.84 16.67
C THR A 341 8.81 19.76 15.69
N SER A 342 8.38 19.83 14.43
CA SER A 342 8.99 20.66 13.40
C SER A 342 8.39 22.07 13.41
N ASN A 343 9.24 23.07 13.55
CA ASN A 343 8.81 24.48 13.44
C ASN A 343 8.19 24.78 12.07
N LEU A 344 8.65 24.13 11.00
CA LEU A 344 8.12 24.34 9.65
C LEU A 344 6.64 23.93 9.55
N TYR A 345 6.23 22.90 10.29
CA TYR A 345 4.83 22.50 10.33
C TYR A 345 3.95 23.59 10.94
N TRP A 346 4.31 24.07 12.13
CA TRP A 346 3.54 25.09 12.83
C TRP A 346 3.49 26.42 12.08
N LEU A 347 4.59 26.84 11.47
CA LEU A 347 4.65 28.06 10.66
C LEU A 347 3.76 28.02 9.43
N ASN A 348 3.43 26.82 8.94
CA ASN A 348 2.57 26.63 7.77
C ASN A 348 1.19 26.07 8.15
N LEU A 349 0.85 25.98 9.44
CA LEU A 349 -0.42 25.43 9.91
C LEU A 349 -1.62 26.24 9.41
N SER A 350 -1.50 27.57 9.37
CA SER A 350 -2.56 28.44 8.84
C SER A 350 -2.87 28.15 7.37
N VAL A 351 -1.85 27.84 6.57
CA VAL A 351 -1.99 27.45 5.16
C VAL A 351 -2.73 26.12 5.04
N LEU A 352 -2.37 25.13 5.85
CA LEU A 352 -3.05 23.84 5.89
C LEU A 352 -4.51 23.96 6.36
N GLN A 353 -4.78 24.76 7.39
CA GLN A 353 -6.12 25.00 7.94
C GLN A 353 -7.03 25.77 6.97
N SER A 354 -6.46 26.64 6.14
CA SER A 354 -7.20 27.34 5.09
C SER A 354 -7.58 26.39 3.95
N THR A 355 -6.61 25.61 3.46
CA THR A 355 -6.79 24.75 2.28
C THR A 355 -7.55 23.45 2.57
N LYS A 356 -7.43 22.92 3.79
CA LYS A 356 -8.08 21.68 4.28
C LYS A 356 -7.89 20.48 3.35
N SER A 357 -6.73 20.40 2.72
CA SER A 357 -6.43 19.44 1.67
C SER A 357 -4.98 18.99 1.74
N VAL A 358 -4.76 17.68 1.87
CA VAL A 358 -3.42 17.07 1.94
C VAL A 358 -3.20 16.19 0.71
N GLU A 359 -2.08 16.39 0.02
CA GLU A 359 -1.70 15.61 -1.18
C GLU A 359 -1.06 14.28 -0.80
N PHE A 360 -0.26 14.28 0.29
CA PHE A 360 0.39 13.08 0.81
C PHE A 360 0.51 13.18 2.33
N LEU A 361 0.27 12.06 3.01
CA LEU A 361 0.42 11.91 4.45
C LEU A 361 1.18 10.62 4.76
N LYS A 362 2.24 10.71 5.56
CA LYS A 362 2.94 9.56 6.12
C LYS A 362 2.66 9.50 7.61
N ILE A 363 2.09 8.39 8.05
CA ILE A 363 1.63 8.20 9.43
C ILE A 363 2.22 6.94 10.06
N ILE A 364 2.20 6.92 11.39
CA ILE A 364 2.46 5.78 12.25
C ILE A 364 1.29 5.65 13.23
N PRO A 365 0.16 5.03 12.82
CA PRO A 365 -0.97 4.82 13.69
C PRO A 365 -0.65 3.76 14.74
N GLN A 366 -1.21 3.92 15.94
CA GLN A 366 -1.26 2.85 16.93
C GLN A 366 -2.45 1.94 16.60
N LEU A 367 -2.20 0.66 16.37
CA LEU A 367 -3.20 -0.36 16.03
C LEU A 367 -3.10 -1.51 17.04
N ASP A 368 -4.15 -2.32 17.13
CA ASP A 368 -4.22 -3.45 18.09
C ASP A 368 -3.04 -4.43 17.93
N ASN A 369 -2.69 -4.76 16.68
CA ASN A 369 -1.56 -5.64 16.38
C ASN A 369 -0.19 -4.91 16.36
N GLY A 370 -0.08 -3.71 16.94
CA GLY A 370 1.12 -2.84 16.91
C GLY A 370 1.14 -1.83 15.76
N SER A 371 2.13 -0.94 15.75
CA SER A 371 2.20 0.18 14.80
C SER A 371 2.64 -0.23 13.39
N ALA A 372 2.28 0.57 12.39
CA ALA A 372 2.73 0.40 10.99
C ALA A 372 3.18 1.75 10.41
N ILE A 373 4.14 1.76 9.48
CA ILE A 373 4.42 2.99 8.71
C ILE A 373 3.60 2.95 7.44
N VAL A 374 2.73 3.95 7.26
CA VAL A 374 1.78 4.02 6.14
C VAL A 374 1.98 5.32 5.37
N ASN A 375 2.13 5.21 4.06
CA ASN A 375 2.04 6.34 3.14
C ASN A 375 0.63 6.38 2.56
N LEU A 376 0.01 7.55 2.57
CA LEU A 376 -1.30 7.82 2.01
C LEU A 376 -1.16 8.94 0.98
N GLU A 377 -1.69 8.74 -0.21
CA GLU A 377 -1.59 9.70 -1.31
C GLU A 377 -2.86 9.73 -2.13
N PHE A 378 -3.26 10.91 -2.60
CA PHE A 378 -4.23 10.99 -3.69
C PHE A 378 -3.48 10.79 -5.02
N SER A 379 -3.65 9.62 -5.63
CA SER A 379 -2.93 9.21 -6.83
C SER A 379 -3.89 8.53 -7.80
N LEU A 380 -3.70 8.80 -9.10
CA LEU A 380 -4.60 8.31 -10.16
C LEU A 380 -6.07 8.64 -9.87
N GLU A 381 -6.32 9.85 -9.40
CA GLU A 381 -7.65 10.36 -9.04
C GLU A 381 -8.39 9.57 -7.94
N THR A 382 -7.69 8.73 -7.17
CA THR A 382 -8.28 7.98 -6.07
C THR A 382 -7.34 7.85 -4.87
N ALA A 383 -7.79 7.14 -3.83
CA ALA A 383 -7.00 6.87 -2.64
C ALA A 383 -5.91 5.82 -2.91
N ASN A 384 -4.67 6.15 -2.56
CA ASN A 384 -3.56 5.22 -2.52
C ASN A 384 -3.10 5.02 -1.06
N VAL A 385 -3.00 3.76 -0.64
CA VAL A 385 -2.55 3.33 0.69
C VAL A 385 -1.38 2.38 0.52
N LYS A 386 -0.22 2.77 1.05
CA LYS A 386 1.01 1.98 0.97
C LYS A 386 1.58 1.69 2.36
N LEU A 387 1.54 0.42 2.78
CA LEU A 387 2.27 -0.04 3.96
C LEU A 387 3.73 -0.31 3.62
N HIS A 388 4.65 0.18 4.46
CA HIS A 388 6.07 -0.10 4.31
C HIS A 388 6.41 -1.51 4.82
N GLN A 389 7.17 -2.26 4.02
CA GLN A 389 7.59 -3.63 4.35
C GLN A 389 8.68 -3.74 5.42
N ARG A 390 9.33 -2.61 5.77
CA ARG A 390 10.36 -2.54 6.79
C ARG A 390 10.04 -1.39 7.75
N THR A 391 9.74 -1.73 8.99
CA THR A 391 9.64 -0.78 10.09
C THR A 391 10.90 -0.92 10.93
N HIS A 392 11.79 0.07 10.89
CA HIS A 392 12.84 0.23 11.88
C HIS A 392 12.33 1.27 12.88
N LEU A 393 11.48 0.85 13.81
CA LEU A 393 11.15 1.62 15.02
C LEU A 393 11.80 0.89 16.19
N GLU A 394 12.44 1.63 17.10
CA GLU A 394 13.11 1.06 18.28
C GLU A 394 12.19 0.05 18.99
N GLY A 395 12.65 -1.20 19.12
CA GLY A 395 11.88 -2.28 19.76
C GLY A 395 10.92 -3.08 18.85
N THR A 396 10.78 -2.73 17.57
CA THR A 396 9.93 -3.45 16.60
C THR A 396 10.71 -4.08 15.44
N ASP A 397 12.03 -4.23 15.61
CA ASP A 397 12.92 -4.75 14.57
C ASP A 397 12.37 -6.04 13.96
N GLY A 398 12.01 -5.95 12.67
CA GLY A 398 11.72 -7.11 11.83
C GLY A 398 10.25 -7.53 11.71
N ILE A 399 9.28 -6.83 12.32
CA ILE A 399 7.85 -7.16 12.09
C ILE A 399 7.46 -6.69 10.69
N ARG A 400 7.24 -7.66 9.80
CA ARG A 400 6.76 -7.42 8.45
C ARG A 400 5.25 -7.20 8.48
N PRO A 401 4.72 -6.30 7.65
CA PRO A 401 3.28 -6.23 7.46
C PRO A 401 2.78 -7.58 6.92
N SER A 402 1.77 -8.12 7.58
CA SER A 402 0.97 -9.26 7.14
C SER A 402 -0.33 -8.77 6.49
N GLN A 403 -1.09 -9.67 5.90
CA GLN A 403 -2.48 -9.39 5.51
C GLN A 403 -3.31 -8.79 6.67
N GLU A 404 -3.22 -9.39 7.86
CA GLU A 404 -3.93 -8.91 9.05
C GLU A 404 -3.54 -7.46 9.40
N LYS A 405 -2.25 -7.11 9.33
CA LYS A 405 -1.78 -5.74 9.55
C LYS A 405 -2.35 -4.77 8.52
N TYR A 406 -2.45 -5.19 7.27
CA TYR A 406 -3.07 -4.40 6.21
C TYR A 406 -4.55 -4.16 6.51
N ASP A 407 -5.28 -5.20 6.93
CA ASP A 407 -6.68 -5.11 7.31
C ASP A 407 -6.94 -4.15 8.48
N ASP A 408 -6.09 -4.16 9.50
CA ASP A 408 -6.14 -3.20 10.61
C ASP A 408 -5.98 -1.76 10.14
N VAL A 409 -5.01 -1.52 9.25
CA VAL A 409 -4.79 -0.18 8.68
C VAL A 409 -6.01 0.26 7.88
N ILE A 410 -6.56 -0.60 7.01
CA ILE A 410 -7.76 -0.23 6.26
C ILE A 410 -8.93 0.06 7.21
N ASN A 411 -9.18 -0.78 8.22
CA ASN A 411 -10.22 -0.56 9.22
C ASN A 411 -10.06 0.80 9.93
N TYR A 412 -8.84 1.15 10.31
CA TYR A 412 -8.52 2.44 10.91
C TYR A 412 -8.83 3.60 9.94
N LEU A 413 -8.42 3.49 8.67
CA LEU A 413 -8.62 4.53 7.66
C LEU A 413 -10.09 4.71 7.25
N MET A 414 -10.91 3.67 7.33
CA MET A 414 -12.34 3.72 6.97
C MET A 414 -13.14 4.72 7.80
N GLN A 415 -12.63 5.14 8.96
CA GLN A 415 -13.26 6.21 9.77
C GLN A 415 -13.15 7.59 9.10
N PHE A 416 -12.21 7.76 8.16
CA PHE A 416 -11.90 9.03 7.50
C PHE A 416 -12.28 9.02 6.03
N ILE A 417 -12.21 7.87 5.36
CA ILE A 417 -12.56 7.70 3.94
C ILE A 417 -14.09 7.77 3.79
N LYS A 418 -14.59 8.77 3.06
CA LYS A 418 -16.03 9.03 2.83
C LYS A 418 -16.48 8.70 1.41
#